data_AF-A0A5M8A843-F1
#
_entry.id   AF-A0A5M8A843-F1
#
_cell.length_a   1.000
_cell.length_b   1.000
_cell.length_c   1.000
_cell.angle_alpha   90.00
_cell.angle_beta   90.00
_cell.angle_gamma   90.00
#
_symmetry.space_group_name_H-M   'P 1'
#
loop_
_entity.id
_entity.type
_entity.pdbx_description
1 polymer ?
#
loop_
_entity_poly.entity_id
_entity_poly.type
_entity_poly.pdbx_seq_one_letter_code
_entity_poly.pdbx_strand_id
1 'polypeptide(L)'
;MPAHARRKRGLSTWLVLAALAVPLTCSAFEADVHFGLTYWLATQAGFAPREAEAMALANQRLDAGSIEYMTSPLQFACLSRFPPAAMDSQAYHYPSERKTPSHAQARPVLAGGPASQTLVDAALKRAGGGKAPFMLGAFGRALHALQDSWAHRGTPSIPDWSRYGIECDAELSMAAPLDRGTPQGHAAELTWRWPADVEEMAKATYAQMQKYPTIHGVRRTALPWEQLKPALADFIGARTKRAKADWFASNGVADSSFLDGTSLPDGPGWKAVRWNGRRDIPTPAPPTALSGVSQELVDFYAGFFNDWLTTLPVDKRWLPALASGRTGQPDDALVNQLIGWRLRDHGSYLALEAQRQVAHGSSPRLRQRASFEVFKSLNDAVLPLIVEGDKPSPIQPFLVFALPGSRDGTQRAVALIKLLDSPYDTLGVLSEKQHGRGWRITGLISSRDY
;
A
#
# COMPACT_ATOMS: atom_id res chain seq x y z
N MET A 1 71.09 -1.47 0.68
CA MET A 1 71.58 -2.65 1.43
C MET A 1 72.19 -2.17 2.74
N PRO A 2 72.06 -2.86 3.90
CA PRO A 2 71.06 -3.82 4.40
C PRO A 2 70.31 -3.21 5.63
N ALA A 3 69.11 -3.59 6.08
CA ALA A 3 68.42 -4.85 6.35
C ALA A 3 68.42 -5.24 7.85
N HIS A 4 67.19 -5.39 8.37
CA HIS A 4 66.72 -6.29 9.44
C HIS A 4 67.19 -6.07 10.88
N ALA A 5 66.44 -6.39 11.93
CA ALA A 5 65.04 -6.71 12.19
C ALA A 5 64.96 -6.99 13.70
N ARG A 6 63.87 -6.62 14.39
CA ARG A 6 63.33 -7.49 15.44
C ARG A 6 61.88 -7.17 15.75
N ARG A 7 61.03 -8.10 15.34
CA ARG A 7 59.65 -8.31 15.80
C ARG A 7 59.62 -8.48 17.32
N LYS A 8 58.62 -7.89 17.97
CA LYS A 8 57.81 -8.61 18.97
C LYS A 8 56.34 -8.35 18.69
N ARG A 9 55.60 -9.45 18.56
CA ARG A 9 54.16 -9.55 18.38
C ARG A 9 53.48 -9.40 19.75
N GLY A 10 52.24 -8.92 19.71
CA GLY A 10 51.17 -9.54 20.50
C GLY A 10 50.45 -8.60 21.44
N LEU A 11 49.40 -7.94 20.94
CA LEU A 11 48.10 -7.92 21.61
C LEU A 11 47.03 -7.58 20.57
N SER A 12 46.34 -8.63 20.15
CA SER A 12 45.19 -8.61 19.25
C SER A 12 44.09 -7.77 19.89
N THR A 13 43.91 -6.54 19.41
CA THR A 13 42.74 -5.75 19.76
C THR A 13 41.64 -6.15 18.78
N TRP A 14 40.85 -7.14 19.18
CA TRP A 14 39.53 -7.39 18.62
C TRP A 14 38.68 -6.14 18.88
N LEU A 15 38.66 -5.21 17.94
CA LEU A 15 37.60 -4.23 17.86
C LEU A 15 36.35 -4.96 17.40
N VAL A 16 35.58 -5.40 18.39
CA VAL A 16 34.20 -5.84 18.23
C VAL A 16 33.46 -4.71 17.51
N LEU A 17 33.09 -4.98 16.26
CA LEU A 17 32.05 -4.28 15.53
C LEU A 17 30.75 -4.36 16.35
N ALA A 18 30.56 -3.43 17.27
CA ALA A 18 29.25 -3.09 17.77
C ALA A 18 28.54 -2.25 16.69
N ALA A 19 28.21 -2.91 15.59
CA ALA A 19 27.17 -2.43 14.70
C ALA A 19 25.87 -2.46 15.53
N LEU A 20 25.51 -1.33 16.12
CA LEU A 20 24.13 -1.03 16.48
C LEU A 20 23.33 -0.90 15.19
N ALA A 21 23.12 -2.03 14.52
CA ALA A 21 22.11 -2.18 13.50
C ALA A 21 20.77 -2.10 14.22
N VAL A 22 20.21 -0.89 14.28
CA VAL A 22 18.79 -0.73 14.60
C VAL A 22 18.01 -1.56 13.56
N PRO A 23 17.23 -2.57 13.98
CA PRO A 23 16.54 -3.42 13.02
C PRO A 23 15.50 -2.58 12.28
N LEU A 24 15.63 -2.56 10.96
CA LEU A 24 14.63 -2.07 10.01
C LEU A 24 13.30 -2.79 10.24
N THR A 25 12.25 -2.01 10.40
CA THR A 25 10.93 -2.46 10.85
C THR A 25 9.85 -1.91 9.94
N CYS A 26 9.11 -2.76 9.25
CA CYS A 26 7.85 -2.41 8.58
C CYS A 26 6.80 -3.46 8.97
N SER A 27 5.58 -3.05 9.34
CA SER A 27 4.38 -3.90 9.46
C SER A 27 3.15 -3.13 9.04
N ALA A 28 1.94 -3.64 8.86
CA ALA A 28 0.86 -2.78 8.37
C ALA A 28 -0.52 -3.07 9.00
N PHE A 29 -1.50 -2.23 8.68
CA PHE A 29 -2.95 -2.37 8.85
C PHE A 29 -3.38 -2.51 7.40
N GLU A 30 -3.20 -3.73 6.93
CA GLU A 30 -3.48 -4.13 5.56
C GLU A 30 -4.16 -5.49 5.69
N ALA A 31 -3.89 -6.41 4.77
CA ALA A 31 -4.40 -7.77 4.80
C ALA A 31 -4.04 -8.57 6.07
N ASP A 32 -3.01 -8.20 6.82
CA ASP A 32 -2.77 -8.80 8.13
C ASP A 32 -3.83 -8.39 9.18
N VAL A 33 -4.36 -7.17 9.11
CA VAL A 33 -5.44 -6.69 9.99
C VAL A 33 -6.82 -6.94 9.37
N HIS A 34 -7.08 -6.36 8.20
CA HIS A 34 -8.40 -6.34 7.56
C HIS A 34 -8.89 -7.74 7.20
N PHE A 35 -7.99 -8.62 6.73
CA PHE A 35 -8.32 -10.03 6.54
C PHE A 35 -7.94 -10.88 7.77
N GLY A 36 -6.65 -11.00 8.08
CA GLY A 36 -6.14 -11.98 9.02
C GLY A 36 -6.66 -11.81 10.44
N LEU A 37 -6.45 -10.64 11.05
CA LEU A 37 -6.89 -10.36 12.41
C LEU A 37 -8.43 -10.35 12.50
N THR A 38 -9.12 -9.79 11.51
CA THR A 38 -10.59 -9.83 11.44
C THR A 38 -11.11 -11.27 11.41
N TYR A 39 -10.52 -12.14 10.60
CA TYR A 39 -10.88 -13.56 10.54
C TYR A 39 -10.68 -14.22 11.91
N TRP A 40 -9.49 -14.06 12.50
CA TRP A 40 -9.18 -14.62 13.81
C TRP A 40 -10.17 -14.13 14.87
N LEU A 41 -10.38 -12.81 15.01
CA LEU A 41 -11.33 -12.24 15.96
C LEU A 41 -12.76 -12.78 15.75
N ALA A 42 -13.21 -12.93 14.51
CA ALA A 42 -14.52 -13.50 14.21
C ALA A 42 -14.63 -14.95 14.67
N THR A 43 -13.60 -15.78 14.45
CA THR A 43 -13.59 -17.16 14.99
C THR A 43 -13.63 -17.17 16.52
N GLN A 44 -12.91 -16.25 17.18
CA GLN A 44 -12.95 -16.11 18.63
C GLN A 44 -14.30 -15.60 19.15
N ALA A 45 -15.09 -14.92 18.31
CA ALA A 45 -16.45 -14.49 18.60
C ALA A 45 -17.49 -15.60 18.32
N GLY A 46 -17.03 -16.78 17.92
CA GLY A 46 -17.85 -17.97 17.70
C GLY A 46 -18.53 -18.02 16.32
N PHE A 47 -18.12 -17.20 15.36
CA PHE A 47 -18.60 -17.32 13.98
C PHE A 47 -18.09 -18.60 13.33
N ALA A 48 -18.91 -19.21 12.47
CA ALA A 48 -18.45 -20.35 11.67
C ALA A 48 -17.33 -19.91 10.71
N PRO A 49 -16.41 -20.81 10.29
CA PRO A 49 -15.27 -20.44 9.46
C PRO A 49 -15.64 -19.69 8.18
N ARG A 50 -16.73 -20.07 7.50
CA ARG A 50 -17.22 -19.39 6.29
C ARG A 50 -17.80 -18.00 6.56
N GLU A 51 -18.39 -17.79 7.74
CA GLU A 51 -18.94 -16.49 8.14
C GLU A 51 -17.80 -15.51 8.49
N ALA A 52 -16.81 -16.00 9.22
CA ALA A 52 -15.58 -15.27 9.53
C ALA A 52 -14.82 -14.90 8.24
N GLU A 53 -14.69 -15.85 7.32
CA GLU A 53 -14.08 -15.63 6.00
C GLU A 53 -14.85 -14.59 5.17
N ALA A 54 -16.18 -14.68 5.09
CA ALA A 54 -16.98 -13.72 4.33
C ALA A 54 -16.84 -12.28 4.88
N MET A 55 -16.79 -12.14 6.20
CA MET A 55 -16.59 -10.85 6.87
C MET A 55 -15.18 -10.29 6.62
N ALA A 56 -14.14 -11.10 6.83
CA ALA A 56 -12.74 -10.73 6.62
C ALA A 56 -12.45 -10.40 5.15
N LEU A 57 -13.01 -11.16 4.22
CA LEU A 57 -12.87 -10.91 2.78
C LEU A 57 -13.51 -9.59 2.38
N ALA A 58 -14.71 -9.29 2.89
CA ALA A 58 -15.37 -8.03 2.59
C ALA A 58 -14.68 -6.81 3.22
N ASN A 59 -14.04 -6.99 4.37
CA ASN A 59 -13.20 -5.98 5.02
C ASN A 59 -11.97 -5.66 4.13
N GLN A 60 -11.20 -6.68 3.75
CA GLN A 60 -10.01 -6.54 2.90
C GLN A 60 -10.29 -6.03 1.47
N ARG A 61 -11.49 -6.27 0.93
CA ARG A 61 -11.78 -5.92 -0.47
C ARG A 61 -11.78 -4.41 -0.74
N LEU A 62 -11.95 -3.60 0.30
CA LEU A 62 -11.89 -2.14 0.19
C LEU A 62 -10.50 -1.66 -0.24
N ASP A 63 -9.41 -2.24 0.25
CA ASP A 63 -8.07 -1.73 -0.11
C ASP A 63 -7.57 -2.22 -1.49
N ALA A 64 -7.81 -3.50 -1.81
CA ALA A 64 -7.09 -4.16 -2.91
C ALA A 64 -7.78 -5.40 -3.48
N GLY A 65 -9.04 -5.64 -3.15
CA GLY A 65 -9.74 -6.88 -3.53
C GLY A 65 -10.79 -6.73 -4.63
N SER A 66 -11.28 -5.52 -4.88
CA SER A 66 -12.28 -5.23 -5.91
C SER A 66 -11.97 -3.87 -6.56
N ILE A 67 -12.01 -3.83 -7.89
CA ILE A 67 -11.52 -2.69 -8.68
C ILE A 67 -12.24 -1.38 -8.36
N GLU A 68 -13.51 -1.43 -7.97
CA GLU A 68 -14.30 -0.27 -7.60
C GLU A 68 -13.80 0.46 -6.34
N TYR A 69 -13.00 -0.19 -5.51
CA TYR A 69 -12.40 0.41 -4.31
C TYR A 69 -10.90 0.69 -4.47
N MET A 70 -10.28 0.25 -5.58
CA MET A 70 -8.86 0.49 -5.84
C MET A 70 -8.60 1.89 -6.39
N THR A 71 -9.06 2.90 -5.66
CA THR A 71 -8.86 4.31 -5.97
C THR A 71 -7.49 4.79 -5.52
N SER A 72 -7.01 5.91 -6.08
CA SER A 72 -5.71 6.48 -5.69
C SER A 72 -5.85 7.95 -5.32
N PRO A 73 -5.38 8.40 -4.13
CA PRO A 73 -5.38 9.81 -3.76
C PRO A 73 -4.68 10.72 -4.78
N LEU A 74 -3.61 10.23 -5.41
CA LEU A 74 -2.94 10.96 -6.49
C LEU A 74 -3.88 11.22 -7.67
N GLN A 75 -4.79 10.30 -7.96
CA GLN A 75 -5.78 10.46 -9.01
C GLN A 75 -6.94 11.35 -8.54
N PHE A 76 -7.68 10.96 -7.49
CA PHE A 76 -8.95 11.62 -7.17
C PHE A 76 -8.75 13.00 -6.57
N ALA A 77 -7.61 13.28 -5.93
CA ALA A 77 -7.37 14.56 -5.31
C ALA A 77 -6.49 15.49 -6.14
N CYS A 78 -5.63 14.97 -7.02
CA CYS A 78 -4.63 15.79 -7.71
C CYS A 78 -4.81 15.84 -9.23
N LEU A 79 -5.00 14.69 -9.89
CA LEU A 79 -5.01 14.60 -11.35
C LEU A 79 -6.42 14.69 -11.95
N SER A 80 -7.33 13.82 -11.53
CA SER A 80 -8.74 13.81 -11.98
C SER A 80 -9.61 14.79 -11.18
N ARG A 81 -9.27 15.06 -9.91
CA ARG A 81 -10.08 15.88 -8.99
C ARG A 81 -11.54 15.41 -8.95
N PHE A 82 -11.75 14.16 -8.54
CA PHE A 82 -13.02 13.46 -8.58
C PHE A 82 -13.62 13.27 -7.17
N PRO A 83 -14.57 14.13 -6.73
CA PRO A 83 -15.11 14.09 -5.37
C PRO A 83 -15.74 12.75 -4.94
N PRO A 84 -16.46 11.99 -5.79
CA PRO A 84 -17.05 10.72 -5.36
C PRO A 84 -16.03 9.71 -4.83
N ALA A 85 -14.88 9.56 -5.50
CA ALA A 85 -13.80 8.69 -5.01
C ALA A 85 -13.20 9.22 -3.70
N ALA A 86 -13.06 10.54 -3.54
CA ALA A 86 -12.63 11.15 -2.28
C ALA A 86 -13.66 10.93 -1.15
N MET A 87 -14.95 10.90 -1.45
CA MET A 87 -16.01 10.61 -0.48
C MET A 87 -15.97 9.14 -0.02
N ASP A 88 -15.78 8.22 -0.97
CA ASP A 88 -15.66 6.78 -0.67
C ASP A 88 -14.39 6.51 0.15
N SER A 89 -13.24 7.02 -0.27
CA SER A 89 -11.98 6.87 0.46
C SER A 89 -12.07 7.50 1.87
N GLN A 90 -12.76 8.64 2.02
CA GLN A 90 -13.03 9.20 3.34
C GLN A 90 -13.92 8.30 4.19
N ALA A 91 -14.99 7.73 3.62
CA ALA A 91 -15.93 6.92 4.36
C ALA A 91 -15.26 5.67 4.96
N TYR A 92 -14.30 5.07 4.22
CA TYR A 92 -13.67 3.82 4.61
C TYR A 92 -12.31 3.97 5.29
N HIS A 93 -11.51 4.99 4.99
CA HIS A 93 -10.13 5.07 5.51
C HIS A 93 -9.90 6.28 6.42
N TYR A 94 -10.62 7.38 6.18
CA TYR A 94 -10.52 8.62 6.97
C TYR A 94 -11.87 9.05 7.55
N PRO A 95 -12.57 8.20 8.33
CA PRO A 95 -13.91 8.49 8.78
C PRO A 95 -13.94 9.71 9.71
N SER A 96 -14.50 10.80 9.21
CA SER A 96 -14.74 12.03 9.97
C SER A 96 -16.19 12.49 9.85
N GLU A 97 -16.64 13.33 10.79
CA GLU A 97 -18.01 13.86 10.82
C GLU A 97 -18.27 14.81 9.65
N ARG A 98 -17.35 15.74 9.39
CA ARG A 98 -17.40 16.60 8.21
C ARG A 98 -16.89 15.84 6.99
N LYS A 99 -17.60 15.96 5.87
CA LYS A 99 -17.35 15.21 4.64
C LYS A 99 -16.55 15.98 3.61
N THR A 100 -15.85 15.27 2.72
CA THR A 100 -15.31 15.87 1.49
C THR A 100 -16.46 16.28 0.56
N PRO A 101 -16.31 17.32 -0.27
CA PRO A 101 -15.21 18.29 -0.28
C PRO A 101 -15.21 19.19 0.96
N SER A 102 -14.09 19.24 1.68
CA SER A 102 -13.79 20.24 2.70
C SER A 102 -12.33 20.18 3.09
N HIS A 103 -11.75 21.31 3.52
CA HIS A 103 -10.34 21.34 3.94
C HIS A 103 -10.01 20.28 4.98
N ALA A 104 -8.84 19.66 4.85
CA ALA A 104 -8.37 18.58 5.73
C ALA A 104 -8.43 18.94 7.23
N GLN A 105 -8.16 20.19 7.61
CA GLN A 105 -8.25 20.69 8.98
C GLN A 105 -9.65 20.55 9.58
N ALA A 106 -10.68 20.55 8.75
CA ALA A 106 -12.06 20.41 9.18
C ALA A 106 -12.54 18.94 9.22
N ARG A 107 -11.67 18.00 8.84
CA ARG A 107 -11.97 16.56 8.74
C ARG A 107 -11.10 15.71 9.68
N PRO A 108 -10.98 16.03 10.98
CA PRO A 108 -10.21 15.19 11.89
C PRO A 108 -10.86 13.80 12.02
N VAL A 109 -10.04 12.76 11.99
CA VAL A 109 -10.44 11.38 12.24
C VAL A 109 -10.31 11.11 13.74
N LEU A 110 -11.39 10.61 14.34
CA LEU A 110 -11.42 10.19 15.73
C LEU A 110 -11.40 8.66 15.80
N ALA A 111 -10.39 8.10 16.47
CA ALA A 111 -10.27 6.66 16.67
C ALA A 111 -11.50 6.10 17.40
N GLY A 112 -12.17 5.12 16.80
CA GLY A 112 -13.42 4.54 17.31
C GLY A 112 -14.58 5.54 17.45
N GLY A 113 -14.49 6.71 16.79
CA GLY A 113 -15.42 7.82 16.96
C GLY A 113 -16.76 7.65 16.25
N PRO A 114 -17.66 8.65 16.37
CA PRO A 114 -19.03 8.57 15.84
C PRO A 114 -19.11 8.28 14.34
N ALA A 115 -18.18 8.83 13.54
CA ALA A 115 -18.18 8.67 12.09
C ALA A 115 -18.02 7.20 11.64
N SER A 116 -17.10 6.45 12.25
CA SER A 116 -16.91 5.03 11.95
C SER A 116 -17.97 4.15 12.63
N GLN A 117 -18.37 4.47 13.86
CA GLN A 117 -19.43 3.74 14.57
C GLN A 117 -20.78 3.81 13.84
N THR A 118 -21.12 4.93 13.21
CA THR A 118 -22.36 5.08 12.43
C THR A 118 -22.46 4.05 11.31
N LEU A 119 -21.34 3.72 10.64
CA LEU A 119 -21.32 2.69 9.58
C LEU A 119 -21.57 1.30 10.16
N VAL A 120 -20.96 1.00 11.32
CA VAL A 120 -21.14 -0.27 12.02
C VAL A 120 -22.58 -0.43 12.50
N ASP A 121 -23.15 0.59 13.15
CA ASP A 121 -24.53 0.58 13.63
C ASP A 121 -25.53 0.42 12.48
N ALA A 122 -25.28 1.08 11.34
CA ALA A 122 -26.08 0.90 10.13
C ALA A 122 -26.01 -0.55 9.61
N ALA A 123 -24.82 -1.15 9.59
CA ALA A 123 -24.64 -2.54 9.18
C ALA A 123 -25.33 -3.54 10.14
N LEU A 124 -25.19 -3.33 11.45
CA LEU A 124 -25.87 -4.13 12.48
C LEU A 124 -27.40 -4.03 12.35
N LYS A 125 -27.93 -2.82 12.16
CA LYS A 125 -29.36 -2.59 11.93
C LYS A 125 -29.86 -3.32 10.68
N ARG A 126 -29.09 -3.29 9.58
CA ARG A 126 -29.43 -4.00 8.34
C ARG A 126 -29.39 -5.52 8.49
N ALA A 127 -28.52 -6.05 9.35
CA ALA A 127 -28.45 -7.47 9.68
C ALA A 127 -29.62 -7.97 10.54
N GLY A 128 -30.38 -7.07 11.16
CA GLY A 128 -31.57 -7.40 11.94
C GLY A 128 -32.70 -8.06 11.13
N GLY A 129 -33.72 -8.57 11.82
CA GLY A 129 -34.93 -9.10 11.18
C GLY A 129 -34.70 -10.31 10.27
N GLY A 130 -33.76 -11.19 10.62
CA GLY A 130 -33.47 -12.42 9.86
C GLY A 130 -32.52 -12.23 8.67
N LYS A 131 -31.98 -11.04 8.44
CA LYS A 131 -31.08 -10.74 7.31
C LYS A 131 -29.61 -11.00 7.58
N ALA A 132 -29.25 -11.39 8.81
CA ALA A 132 -27.88 -11.60 9.26
C ALA A 132 -27.01 -12.49 8.35
N PRO A 133 -27.51 -13.60 7.77
CA PRO A 133 -26.70 -14.41 6.85
C PRO A 133 -26.22 -13.66 5.60
N PHE A 134 -27.00 -12.67 5.15
CA PHE A 134 -26.76 -11.93 3.90
C PHE A 134 -26.01 -10.61 4.10
N MET A 135 -25.79 -10.19 5.35
CA MET A 135 -25.25 -8.87 5.69
C MET A 135 -23.80 -8.91 6.22
N LEU A 136 -23.17 -10.09 6.26
CA LEU A 136 -21.78 -10.26 6.72
C LEU A 136 -20.80 -9.39 5.92
N GLY A 137 -21.01 -9.28 4.60
CA GLY A 137 -20.15 -8.45 3.76
C GLY A 137 -20.31 -6.95 4.04
N ALA A 138 -21.53 -6.48 4.31
CA ALA A 138 -21.77 -5.08 4.69
C ALA A 138 -21.17 -4.77 6.06
N PHE A 139 -21.23 -5.73 6.99
CA PHE A 139 -20.61 -5.60 8.30
C PHE A 139 -19.08 -5.61 8.21
N GLY A 140 -18.48 -6.51 7.41
CA GLY A 140 -17.04 -6.51 7.15
C GLY A 140 -16.51 -5.18 6.62
N ARG A 141 -17.19 -4.58 5.63
CA ARG A 141 -16.86 -3.24 5.13
C ARG A 141 -17.01 -2.14 6.18
N ALA A 142 -18.00 -2.23 7.07
CA ALA A 142 -18.15 -1.26 8.15
C ALA A 142 -17.06 -1.41 9.23
N LEU A 143 -16.62 -2.64 9.50
CA LEU A 143 -15.49 -2.90 10.40
C LEU A 143 -14.19 -2.32 9.86
N HIS A 144 -13.99 -2.32 8.54
CA HIS A 144 -12.84 -1.68 7.90
C HIS A 144 -12.69 -0.22 8.34
N ALA A 145 -13.74 0.59 8.14
CA ALA A 145 -13.76 1.99 8.56
C ALA A 145 -13.56 2.18 10.06
N LEU A 146 -14.08 1.26 10.87
CA LEU A 146 -13.80 1.25 12.30
C LEU A 146 -12.29 1.07 12.54
N GLN A 147 -11.66 0.04 11.96
CA GLN A 147 -10.24 -0.27 12.16
C GLN A 147 -9.31 0.87 11.70
N ASP A 148 -9.57 1.43 10.52
CA ASP A 148 -8.76 2.51 9.94
C ASP A 148 -8.81 3.81 10.71
N SER A 149 -9.88 4.05 11.47
CA SER A 149 -9.96 5.23 12.35
C SER A 149 -8.83 5.30 13.39
N TRP A 150 -8.21 4.17 13.76
CA TRP A 150 -7.02 4.17 14.63
C TRP A 150 -5.72 4.46 13.89
N ALA A 151 -5.50 3.87 12.71
CA ALA A 151 -4.32 4.14 11.90
C ALA A 151 -4.27 5.64 11.53
N HIS A 152 -5.42 6.16 11.08
CA HIS A 152 -5.54 7.49 10.50
C HIS A 152 -6.04 8.58 11.46
N ARG A 153 -6.08 8.34 12.78
CA ARG A 153 -6.51 9.34 13.75
C ARG A 153 -5.71 10.64 13.67
N GLY A 154 -6.40 11.78 13.81
CA GLY A 154 -5.82 13.11 13.70
C GLY A 154 -6.30 13.84 12.43
N THR A 155 -5.60 14.91 12.08
CA THR A 155 -5.92 15.72 10.88
C THR A 155 -5.23 15.10 9.66
N PRO A 156 -5.97 14.70 8.61
CA PRO A 156 -5.37 14.20 7.38
C PRO A 156 -4.36 15.20 6.81
N SER A 157 -3.26 14.69 6.28
CA SER A 157 -2.25 15.51 5.61
C SER A 157 -2.56 15.63 4.10
N ILE A 158 -1.81 16.49 3.42
CA ILE A 158 -1.89 16.70 1.97
C ILE A 158 -0.52 16.33 1.38
N PRO A 159 -0.44 15.38 0.44
CA PRO A 159 0.78 15.10 -0.29
C PRO A 159 1.26 16.34 -1.08
N ASP A 160 2.57 16.60 -1.07
CA ASP A 160 3.18 17.68 -1.85
C ASP A 160 4.02 17.13 -3.01
N TRP A 161 3.46 17.27 -4.22
CA TRP A 161 4.15 16.99 -5.48
C TRP A 161 4.27 18.25 -6.35
N SER A 162 4.16 19.44 -5.76
CA SER A 162 4.19 20.73 -6.46
C SER A 162 5.47 20.94 -7.28
N ARG A 163 6.61 20.43 -6.79
CA ARG A 163 7.89 20.44 -7.53
C ARG A 163 7.84 19.71 -8.87
N TYR A 164 6.87 18.81 -9.05
CA TYR A 164 6.63 18.10 -10.30
C TYR A 164 5.49 18.71 -11.11
N GLY A 165 4.90 19.82 -10.67
CA GLY A 165 3.75 20.46 -11.30
C GLY A 165 2.43 19.73 -11.04
N ILE A 166 2.35 18.96 -9.96
CA ILE A 166 1.13 18.27 -9.52
C ILE A 166 0.64 18.96 -8.25
N GLU A 167 -0.52 19.60 -8.35
CA GLU A 167 -1.17 20.29 -7.24
C GLU A 167 -2.41 19.52 -6.81
N CYS A 168 -2.40 19.05 -5.57
CA CYS A 168 -3.52 18.33 -4.97
C CYS A 168 -4.55 19.31 -4.38
N ASP A 169 -5.82 19.01 -4.59
CA ASP A 169 -6.93 19.76 -4.03
C ASP A 169 -7.03 19.48 -2.52
N ALA A 170 -6.85 20.52 -1.70
CA ALA A 170 -6.88 20.42 -0.24
C ALA A 170 -8.25 20.01 0.32
N GLU A 171 -9.33 20.18 -0.45
CA GLU A 171 -10.68 19.77 -0.07
C GLU A 171 -10.98 18.29 -0.34
N LEU A 172 -10.21 17.67 -1.25
CA LEU A 172 -10.33 16.26 -1.62
C LEU A 172 -9.22 15.39 -1.02
N SER A 173 -8.03 15.95 -0.83
CA SER A 173 -6.85 15.22 -0.41
C SER A 173 -6.97 14.65 0.99
N MET A 174 -6.56 13.40 1.16
CA MET A 174 -6.35 12.79 2.47
C MET A 174 -5.19 11.83 2.40
N ALA A 175 -4.29 11.97 3.35
CA ALA A 175 -3.17 11.09 3.56
C ALA A 175 -2.90 10.97 5.06
N ALA A 176 -2.01 10.05 5.45
CA ALA A 176 -1.68 9.80 6.84
C ALA A 176 -1.38 11.12 7.59
N PRO A 177 -1.99 11.37 8.78
CA PRO A 177 -1.67 12.52 9.59
C PRO A 177 -0.16 12.61 9.90
N LEU A 178 0.37 13.83 9.99
CA LEU A 178 1.83 14.05 10.08
C LEU A 178 2.48 13.50 11.36
N ASP A 179 1.70 13.32 12.42
CA ASP A 179 2.14 12.67 13.67
C ASP A 179 2.07 11.13 13.60
N ARG A 180 1.53 10.59 12.51
CA ARG A 180 1.36 9.15 12.28
C ARG A 180 2.29 8.63 11.16
N GLY A 181 2.84 9.52 10.35
CA GLY A 181 3.75 9.15 9.28
C GLY A 181 4.01 10.29 8.31
N THR A 182 4.48 9.93 7.11
CA THR A 182 4.53 10.85 5.98
C THR A 182 3.30 10.63 5.08
N PRO A 183 2.87 11.64 4.30
CA PRO A 183 1.72 11.48 3.41
C PRO A 183 1.90 10.36 2.37
N GLN A 184 3.14 9.98 2.06
CA GLN A 184 3.49 8.94 1.09
C GLN A 184 3.88 7.59 1.73
N GLY A 185 3.78 7.47 3.06
CA GLY A 185 4.31 6.32 3.80
C GLY A 185 3.23 5.48 4.50
N HIS A 186 3.59 4.22 4.80
CA HIS A 186 2.75 3.24 5.51
C HIS A 186 2.94 3.26 7.03
N ALA A 187 3.54 4.32 7.59
CA ALA A 187 3.94 4.33 9.01
C ALA A 187 2.76 4.32 9.99
N ALA A 188 1.61 4.86 9.58
CA ALA A 188 0.41 4.96 10.40
C ALA A 188 -0.25 3.59 10.62
N GLU A 189 0.13 2.62 9.81
CA GLU A 189 -0.46 1.30 9.68
C GLU A 189 0.44 0.28 10.33
N LEU A 190 1.68 0.59 10.70
CA LEU A 190 2.52 -0.46 11.27
C LEU A 190 2.04 -0.84 12.68
N THR A 191 1.47 -2.05 12.80
CA THR A 191 0.91 -2.57 14.07
C THR A 191 1.85 -2.40 15.28
N TRP A 192 3.15 -2.68 15.13
CA TRP A 192 4.13 -2.54 16.23
C TRP A 192 4.49 -1.08 16.57
N ARG A 193 4.20 -0.10 15.70
CA ARG A 193 4.41 1.33 16.02
C ARG A 193 3.31 1.87 16.92
N TRP A 194 2.13 1.26 16.84
CA TRP A 194 0.93 1.75 17.51
C TRP A 194 0.30 0.66 18.39
N PRO A 195 1.05 0.02 19.29
CA PRO A 195 0.59 -1.18 20.00
C PRO A 195 -0.69 -0.97 20.80
N ALA A 196 -0.81 0.18 21.48
CA ALA A 196 -2.02 0.54 22.22
C ALA A 196 -3.23 0.74 21.29
N ASP A 197 -2.99 1.30 20.11
CA ASP A 197 -4.05 1.59 19.15
C ASP A 197 -4.54 0.31 18.49
N VAL A 198 -3.65 -0.64 18.20
CA VAL A 198 -4.01 -1.97 17.69
C VAL A 198 -4.80 -2.75 18.72
N GLU A 199 -4.39 -2.72 20.00
CA GLU A 199 -5.13 -3.40 21.06
C GLU A 199 -6.55 -2.86 21.19
N GLU A 200 -6.71 -1.54 21.29
CA GLU A 200 -8.02 -0.90 21.40
C GLU A 200 -8.87 -1.09 20.14
N MET A 201 -8.27 -1.01 18.95
CA MET A 201 -8.94 -1.33 17.69
C MET A 201 -9.46 -2.77 17.69
N ALA A 202 -8.61 -3.75 18.01
CA ALA A 202 -8.99 -5.16 18.01
C ALA A 202 -10.11 -5.43 19.03
N LYS A 203 -10.02 -4.82 20.21
CA LYS A 203 -11.04 -4.89 21.25
C LYS A 203 -12.37 -4.31 20.78
N ALA A 204 -12.34 -3.14 20.14
CA ALA A 204 -13.53 -2.49 19.61
C ALA A 204 -14.16 -3.33 18.48
N THR A 205 -13.36 -3.79 17.50
CA THR A 205 -13.81 -4.69 16.44
C THR A 205 -14.47 -5.94 17.01
N TYR A 206 -13.83 -6.59 17.99
CA TYR A 206 -14.35 -7.78 18.66
C TYR A 206 -15.67 -7.52 19.39
N ALA A 207 -15.80 -6.37 20.05
CA ALA A 207 -17.04 -5.96 20.70
C ALA A 207 -18.18 -5.80 19.70
N GLN A 208 -17.92 -5.27 18.49
CA GLN A 208 -18.97 -5.17 17.46
C GLN A 208 -19.36 -6.55 16.90
N MET A 209 -18.41 -7.47 16.73
CA MET A 209 -18.68 -8.84 16.30
C MET A 209 -19.64 -9.58 17.26
N GLN A 210 -19.51 -9.33 18.57
CA GLN A 210 -20.40 -9.88 19.58
C GLN A 210 -21.83 -9.31 19.51
N LYS A 211 -22.02 -8.08 19.01
CA LYS A 211 -23.34 -7.46 18.82
C LYS A 211 -24.06 -7.92 17.55
N TYR A 212 -23.34 -8.53 16.60
CA TYR A 212 -23.95 -9.01 15.37
C TYR A 212 -25.10 -9.97 15.69
N PRO A 213 -26.22 -10.00 14.94
CA PRO A 213 -27.30 -10.93 15.23
C PRO A 213 -26.90 -12.39 14.99
N THR A 214 -27.59 -13.34 15.64
CA THR A 214 -27.39 -14.77 15.39
C THR A 214 -27.79 -15.13 13.95
N ILE A 215 -26.98 -15.95 13.28
CA ILE A 215 -27.27 -16.49 11.95
C ILE A 215 -27.94 -17.86 12.15
N HIS A 216 -29.08 -18.09 11.49
CA HIS A 216 -29.85 -19.35 11.56
C HIS A 216 -30.18 -19.83 12.99
N GLY A 217 -30.29 -18.91 13.96
CA GLY A 217 -30.55 -19.25 15.36
C GLY A 217 -29.38 -19.93 16.09
N VAL A 218 -28.20 -20.02 15.46
CA VAL A 218 -27.01 -20.59 16.07
C VAL A 218 -26.50 -19.65 17.16
N ARG A 219 -26.51 -20.13 18.40
CA ARG A 219 -25.91 -19.42 19.54
C ARG A 219 -24.40 -19.48 19.42
N ARG A 220 -23.74 -18.31 19.46
CA ARG A 220 -22.29 -18.20 19.47
C ARG A 220 -21.75 -18.21 20.91
N THR A 221 -20.61 -18.84 21.09
CA THR A 221 -19.85 -18.81 22.35
C THR A 221 -18.59 -18.01 22.11
N ALA A 222 -18.63 -16.73 22.47
CA ALA A 222 -17.48 -15.83 22.37
C ALA A 222 -16.53 -16.06 23.55
N LEU A 223 -15.22 -16.04 23.29
CA LEU A 223 -14.21 -16.02 24.35
C LEU A 223 -14.18 -14.64 25.04
N PRO A 224 -13.94 -14.58 26.37
CA PRO A 224 -13.70 -13.31 27.05
C PRO A 224 -12.47 -12.60 26.47
N TRP A 225 -12.53 -11.27 26.33
CA TRP A 225 -11.41 -10.46 25.81
C TRP A 225 -10.08 -10.72 26.52
N GLU A 226 -10.10 -10.91 27.83
CA GLU A 226 -8.90 -11.18 28.64
C GLU A 226 -8.19 -12.48 28.25
N GLN A 227 -8.88 -13.43 27.60
CA GLN A 227 -8.27 -14.64 27.06
C GLN A 227 -7.63 -14.41 25.69
N LEU A 228 -8.09 -13.40 24.95
CA LEU A 228 -7.59 -13.07 23.60
C LEU A 228 -6.39 -12.13 23.64
N LYS A 229 -6.42 -11.17 24.57
CA LYS A 229 -5.41 -10.13 24.71
C LYS A 229 -3.96 -10.64 24.75
N PRO A 230 -3.61 -11.73 25.47
CA PRO A 230 -2.24 -12.24 25.48
C PRO A 230 -1.74 -12.68 24.10
N ALA A 231 -2.59 -13.35 23.32
CA ALA A 231 -2.22 -13.79 21.97
C ALA A 231 -1.99 -12.59 21.03
N LEU A 232 -2.71 -11.49 21.24
CA LEU A 232 -2.59 -10.29 20.40
C LEU A 232 -1.22 -9.60 20.52
N ALA A 233 -0.53 -9.71 21.66
CA ALA A 233 0.75 -9.04 21.88
C ALA A 233 1.82 -9.45 20.85
N ASP A 234 1.90 -10.75 20.52
CA ASP A 234 2.83 -11.27 19.52
C ASP A 234 2.45 -10.84 18.10
N PHE A 235 1.16 -10.78 17.79
CA PHE A 235 0.68 -10.21 16.52
C PHE A 235 1.10 -8.75 16.39
N ILE A 236 0.88 -7.94 17.43
CA ILE A 236 1.24 -6.53 17.47
C ILE A 236 2.75 -6.36 17.27
N GLY A 237 3.56 -7.18 17.96
CA GLY A 237 5.01 -7.11 17.91
C GLY A 237 5.65 -7.63 16.62
N ALA A 238 4.93 -8.36 15.78
CA ALA A 238 5.47 -8.98 14.56
C ALA A 238 5.83 -7.95 13.48
N ARG A 239 7.07 -8.07 12.95
CA ARG A 239 7.73 -7.09 12.05
C ARG A 239 7.94 -7.56 10.62
N THR A 240 7.45 -8.74 10.26
CA THR A 240 7.66 -9.35 8.94
C THR A 240 6.47 -10.21 8.55
N LYS A 241 6.28 -10.44 7.25
CA LYS A 241 5.26 -11.38 6.73
C LYS A 241 5.46 -12.76 7.34
N ARG A 242 6.71 -13.22 7.45
CA ARG A 242 7.03 -14.48 8.11
C ARG A 242 6.55 -14.55 9.55
N ALA A 243 6.86 -13.54 10.37
CA ALA A 243 6.48 -13.54 11.78
C ALA A 243 4.95 -13.48 11.96
N LYS A 244 4.25 -12.70 11.13
CA LYS A 244 2.78 -12.69 11.09
C LYS A 244 2.22 -14.05 10.70
N ALA A 245 2.80 -14.71 9.70
CA ALA A 245 2.38 -16.05 9.27
C ALA A 245 2.56 -17.11 10.35
N ASP A 246 3.70 -17.10 11.06
CA ASP A 246 3.94 -18.00 12.18
C ASP A 246 2.93 -17.77 13.32
N TRP A 247 2.58 -16.50 13.58
CA TRP A 247 1.53 -16.16 14.54
C TRP A 247 0.16 -16.69 14.09
N PHE A 248 -0.24 -16.44 12.85
CA PHE A 248 -1.52 -16.90 12.30
C PHE A 248 -1.63 -18.43 12.36
N ALA A 249 -0.59 -19.14 11.94
CA ALA A 249 -0.55 -20.60 12.00
C ALA A 249 -0.69 -21.12 13.45
N SER A 250 0.01 -20.50 14.40
CA SER A 250 -0.06 -20.86 15.83
C SER A 250 -1.44 -20.55 16.44
N ASN A 251 -2.21 -19.66 15.83
CA ASN A 251 -3.54 -19.25 16.25
C ASN A 251 -4.66 -19.82 15.36
N GLY A 252 -4.39 -20.92 14.65
CA GLY A 252 -5.39 -21.69 13.91
C GLY A 252 -5.78 -21.12 12.54
N VAL A 253 -5.05 -20.13 12.02
CA VAL A 253 -5.24 -19.56 10.68
C VAL A 253 -4.14 -20.09 9.76
N ALA A 254 -4.43 -21.20 9.08
CA ALA A 254 -3.43 -21.92 8.28
C ALA A 254 -3.02 -21.19 6.98
N ASP A 255 -3.95 -20.51 6.31
CA ASP A 255 -3.67 -19.81 5.06
C ASP A 255 -3.22 -18.38 5.32
N SER A 256 -1.92 -18.12 5.17
CA SER A 256 -1.30 -16.81 5.31
C SER A 256 -1.02 -16.10 3.97
N SER A 257 -1.57 -16.57 2.84
CA SER A 257 -1.27 -15.99 1.51
C SER A 257 -1.74 -14.54 1.35
N PHE A 258 -2.63 -14.06 2.21
CA PHE A 258 -3.06 -12.66 2.28
C PHE A 258 -1.93 -11.72 2.67
N LEU A 259 -0.90 -12.22 3.36
CA LEU A 259 0.27 -11.41 3.72
C LEU A 259 1.13 -11.05 2.50
N ASP A 260 0.97 -11.74 1.36
CA ASP A 260 1.87 -11.63 0.22
C ASP A 260 2.01 -10.21 -0.31
N GLY A 261 0.91 -9.47 -0.42
CA GLY A 261 1.00 -8.06 -0.77
C GLY A 261 0.58 -7.17 0.38
N THR A 262 1.13 -7.45 1.55
CA THR A 262 1.34 -6.40 2.55
C THR A 262 2.67 -5.68 2.30
N SER A 263 2.81 -4.45 2.80
CA SER A 263 4.04 -3.65 2.82
C SER A 263 5.00 -4.05 3.95
N LEU A 264 4.70 -5.15 4.68
CA LEU A 264 5.64 -5.82 5.57
C LEU A 264 6.88 -6.30 4.79
N PRO A 265 8.09 -6.26 5.38
CA PRO A 265 9.23 -6.99 4.88
C PRO A 265 8.91 -8.48 4.94
N ASP A 266 9.38 -9.23 3.98
CA ASP A 266 9.11 -10.66 3.90
C ASP A 266 9.59 -11.43 5.14
N GLY A 267 10.80 -11.14 5.59
CA GLY A 267 11.47 -11.85 6.69
C GLY A 267 12.08 -13.20 6.28
N PRO A 268 12.87 -13.83 7.18
CA PRO A 268 13.62 -15.04 6.84
C PRO A 268 12.74 -16.20 6.39
N GLY A 269 13.02 -16.76 5.21
CA GLY A 269 12.34 -17.96 4.72
C GLY A 269 10.88 -17.77 4.29
N TRP A 270 10.40 -16.52 4.17
CA TRP A 270 9.12 -16.23 3.54
C TRP A 270 9.14 -16.63 2.06
N LYS A 271 8.06 -17.25 1.61
CA LYS A 271 7.83 -17.57 0.21
C LYS A 271 6.50 -16.94 -0.20
N ALA A 272 6.53 -16.16 -1.27
CA ALA A 272 5.31 -15.63 -1.87
C ALA A 272 4.41 -16.80 -2.28
N VAL A 273 3.18 -16.82 -1.75
CA VAL A 273 2.19 -17.86 -2.09
C VAL A 273 1.25 -17.35 -3.19
N ARG A 274 1.29 -16.04 -3.49
CA ARG A 274 0.37 -15.30 -4.36
C ARG A 274 -1.08 -15.42 -3.87
N TRP A 275 -1.86 -14.36 -4.05
CA TRP A 275 -3.18 -14.17 -3.44
C TRP A 275 -4.20 -15.19 -4.00
N ASN A 276 -4.34 -16.37 -3.38
CA ASN A 276 -5.16 -17.47 -3.91
C ASN A 276 -6.66 -17.13 -3.90
N GLY A 277 -7.21 -16.64 -5.03
CA GLY A 277 -8.65 -16.39 -5.21
C GLY A 277 -9.24 -15.27 -4.33
N ARG A 278 -8.38 -14.43 -3.72
CA ARG A 278 -8.79 -13.37 -2.79
C ARG A 278 -9.05 -12.02 -3.44
N ARG A 279 -8.81 -11.94 -4.75
CA ARG A 279 -9.01 -10.76 -5.59
C ARG A 279 -10.04 -11.08 -6.66
N ASP A 280 -11.05 -10.21 -6.76
CA ASP A 280 -11.98 -10.20 -7.87
C ASP A 280 -11.60 -9.03 -8.77
N ILE A 281 -10.46 -9.20 -9.44
CA ILE A 281 -9.83 -8.14 -10.23
C ILE A 281 -9.84 -8.58 -11.70
N PRO A 282 -10.46 -7.80 -12.59
CA PRO A 282 -10.49 -8.12 -14.01
C PRO A 282 -9.11 -7.96 -14.64
N THR A 283 -8.83 -8.76 -15.67
CA THR A 283 -7.61 -8.58 -16.47
C THR A 283 -7.65 -7.23 -17.20
N PRO A 284 -6.59 -6.41 -17.12
CA PRO A 284 -6.51 -5.18 -17.89
C PRO A 284 -6.66 -5.43 -19.40
N ALA A 285 -7.33 -4.52 -20.10
CA ALA A 285 -7.27 -4.49 -21.55
C ALA A 285 -5.82 -4.22 -22.01
N PRO A 286 -5.44 -4.61 -23.24
CA PRO A 286 -4.19 -4.13 -23.82
C PRO A 286 -4.13 -2.60 -23.75
N PRO A 287 -2.95 -2.00 -23.48
CA PRO A 287 -2.80 -0.55 -23.44
C PRO A 287 -3.16 0.02 -24.81
N THR A 288 -4.38 0.53 -24.88
CA THR A 288 -5.05 1.04 -26.09
C THR A 288 -5.17 2.55 -25.96
N ALA A 289 -5.64 3.21 -27.02
CA ALA A 289 -5.83 4.66 -27.04
C ALA A 289 -6.57 5.15 -25.78
N LEU A 290 -5.86 5.92 -24.94
CA LEU A 290 -6.45 6.58 -23.78
C LEU A 290 -7.13 7.87 -24.25
N SER A 291 -8.38 8.09 -23.80
CA SER A 291 -9.15 9.27 -24.20
C SER A 291 -8.41 10.56 -23.82
N GLY A 292 -8.25 11.48 -24.78
CA GLY A 292 -7.57 12.76 -24.55
C GLY A 292 -6.04 12.69 -24.47
N VAL A 293 -5.43 11.52 -24.72
CA VAL A 293 -3.97 11.32 -24.73
C VAL A 293 -3.51 11.00 -26.15
N SER A 294 -2.37 11.56 -26.58
CA SER A 294 -1.82 11.24 -27.89
C SER A 294 -1.32 9.80 -27.95
N GLN A 295 -1.54 9.13 -29.08
CA GLN A 295 -1.08 7.75 -29.28
C GLN A 295 0.44 7.62 -29.08
N GLU A 296 1.22 8.60 -29.54
CA GLU A 296 2.68 8.64 -29.33
C GLU A 296 3.07 8.54 -27.85
N LEU A 297 2.35 9.22 -26.96
CA LEU A 297 2.63 9.20 -25.52
C LEU A 297 2.20 7.89 -24.88
N VAL A 298 1.07 7.32 -25.31
CA VAL A 298 0.62 6.00 -24.87
C VAL A 298 1.63 4.92 -25.28
N ASP A 299 2.09 4.94 -26.53
CA ASP A 299 3.08 4.00 -27.06
C ASP A 299 4.41 4.11 -26.32
N PHE A 300 4.84 5.34 -26.00
CA PHE A 300 6.04 5.59 -25.21
C PHE A 300 5.96 4.94 -23.82
N TYR A 301 4.88 5.17 -23.08
CA TYR A 301 4.71 4.57 -21.76
C TYR A 301 4.50 3.07 -21.82
N ALA A 302 3.74 2.56 -22.79
CA ALA A 302 3.55 1.12 -22.97
C ALA A 302 4.89 0.41 -23.22
N GLY A 303 5.73 0.96 -24.11
CA GLY A 303 7.07 0.45 -24.37
C GLY A 303 7.96 0.50 -23.11
N PHE A 304 7.98 1.64 -22.42
CA PHE A 304 8.74 1.81 -21.18
C PHE A 304 8.32 0.81 -20.10
N PHE A 305 7.03 0.70 -19.78
CA PHE A 305 6.53 -0.19 -18.73
C PHE A 305 6.75 -1.65 -19.08
N ASN A 306 6.51 -2.03 -20.34
CA ASN A 306 6.77 -3.39 -20.79
C ASN A 306 8.25 -3.76 -20.59
N ASP A 307 9.17 -2.90 -21.04
CA ASP A 307 10.60 -3.15 -20.87
C ASP A 307 11.01 -3.12 -19.40
N TRP A 308 10.55 -2.14 -18.63
CA TRP A 308 10.89 -2.00 -17.21
C TRP A 308 10.44 -3.22 -16.41
N LEU A 309 9.24 -3.77 -16.63
CA LEU A 309 8.66 -4.82 -15.79
C LEU A 309 8.95 -6.26 -16.27
N THR A 310 9.17 -6.47 -17.57
CA THR A 310 9.37 -7.82 -18.14
C THR A 310 10.83 -8.20 -18.35
N THR A 311 11.76 -7.25 -18.29
CA THR A 311 13.20 -7.53 -18.44
C THR A 311 13.88 -7.74 -17.10
N LEU A 312 15.19 -8.05 -17.09
CA LEU A 312 15.96 -7.99 -15.85
C LEU A 312 15.99 -6.54 -15.32
N PRO A 313 16.03 -6.32 -13.99
CA PRO A 313 15.97 -4.99 -13.38
C PRO A 313 16.99 -3.97 -13.88
N VAL A 314 18.06 -4.44 -14.52
CA VAL A 314 18.99 -3.60 -15.28
C VAL A 314 19.22 -4.22 -16.66
N ASP A 315 18.35 -3.92 -17.61
CA ASP A 315 18.58 -4.15 -19.04
C ASP A 315 19.10 -2.86 -19.73
N LYS A 316 19.95 -2.95 -20.76
CA LYS A 316 20.42 -1.74 -21.45
C LYS A 316 19.33 -1.06 -22.28
N ARG A 317 18.24 -1.76 -22.60
CA ARG A 317 17.18 -1.30 -23.51
C ARG A 317 16.29 -0.18 -22.95
N TRP A 318 16.07 -0.13 -21.63
CA TRP A 318 15.25 0.92 -20.99
C TRP A 318 16.07 2.16 -20.59
N LEU A 319 17.40 2.05 -20.46
CA LEU A 319 18.27 3.17 -20.07
C LEU A 319 18.18 4.42 -20.98
N PRO A 320 17.99 4.32 -22.32
CA PRO A 320 17.81 5.49 -23.18
C PRO A 320 16.62 6.37 -22.78
N ALA A 321 15.55 5.78 -22.26
CA ALA A 321 14.38 6.52 -21.79
C ALA A 321 14.66 7.34 -20.51
N LEU A 322 15.74 7.02 -19.79
CA LEU A 322 16.16 7.66 -18.54
C LEU A 322 17.31 8.65 -18.73
N ALA A 323 17.70 8.92 -19.98
CA ALA A 323 18.87 9.71 -20.29
C ALA A 323 18.74 11.15 -19.76
N SER A 324 19.70 11.54 -18.94
CA SER A 324 19.85 12.89 -18.39
C SER A 324 20.69 13.78 -19.30
N GLY A 325 20.32 15.06 -19.36
CA GLY A 325 21.12 16.10 -20.03
C GLY A 325 21.36 15.91 -21.53
N ARG A 326 22.49 16.43 -22.02
CA ARG A 326 22.94 16.30 -23.42
C ARG A 326 23.88 15.11 -23.64
N THR A 327 24.42 14.53 -22.57
CA THR A 327 25.42 13.46 -22.58
C THR A 327 24.82 12.07 -22.82
N GLY A 328 23.50 11.92 -22.67
CA GLY A 328 22.80 10.65 -22.90
C GLY A 328 22.97 9.62 -21.78
N GLN A 329 23.59 9.99 -20.66
CA GLN A 329 23.81 9.07 -19.53
C GLN A 329 22.55 8.97 -18.66
N PRO A 330 22.15 7.77 -18.22
CA PRO A 330 20.97 7.59 -17.39
C PRO A 330 21.12 8.28 -16.02
N ASP A 331 20.04 8.80 -15.47
CA ASP A 331 20.00 9.28 -14.09
C ASP A 331 20.07 8.09 -13.11
N ASP A 332 21.22 7.92 -12.46
CA ASP A 332 21.46 6.82 -11.51
C ASP A 332 20.48 6.82 -10.34
N ALA A 333 20.01 7.98 -9.88
CA ALA A 333 19.05 8.05 -8.77
C ALA A 333 17.69 7.50 -9.20
N LEU A 334 17.22 7.92 -10.38
CA LEU A 334 15.98 7.43 -10.99
C LEU A 334 16.07 5.93 -11.30
N VAL A 335 17.19 5.47 -11.86
CA VAL A 335 17.44 4.03 -12.09
C VAL A 335 17.32 3.25 -10.79
N ASN A 336 17.95 3.71 -9.70
CA ASN A 336 17.90 3.02 -8.43
C ASN A 336 16.49 3.01 -7.82
N GLN A 337 15.70 4.08 -7.99
CA GLN A 337 14.29 4.09 -7.57
C GLN A 337 13.47 3.06 -8.34
N LEU A 338 13.59 3.04 -9.68
CA LEU A 338 12.88 2.09 -10.55
C LEU A 338 13.29 0.63 -10.28
N ILE A 339 14.55 0.38 -9.91
CA ILE A 339 14.99 -0.94 -9.44
C ILE A 339 14.34 -1.27 -8.11
N GLY A 340 14.32 -0.32 -7.18
CA GLY A 340 13.73 -0.49 -5.85
C GLY A 340 12.28 -0.93 -5.90
N TRP A 341 11.47 -0.24 -6.72
CA TRP A 341 10.06 -0.57 -6.93
C TRP A 341 9.80 -1.90 -7.64
N ARG A 342 10.84 -2.56 -8.18
CA ARG A 342 10.73 -3.91 -8.73
C ARG A 342 11.05 -5.02 -7.75
N LEU A 343 11.50 -4.69 -6.55
CA LEU A 343 11.80 -5.71 -5.55
C LEU A 343 10.51 -6.39 -5.11
N ARG A 344 10.53 -7.72 -5.09
CA ARG A 344 9.41 -8.51 -4.58
C ARG A 344 9.18 -8.21 -3.09
N ASP A 345 10.26 -8.06 -2.34
CA ASP A 345 10.22 -7.65 -0.93
C ASP A 345 10.11 -6.12 -0.82
N HIS A 346 8.93 -5.61 -1.18
CA HIS A 346 8.68 -4.17 -1.20
C HIS A 346 8.82 -3.52 0.17
N GLY A 347 8.40 -4.22 1.22
CA GLY A 347 8.52 -3.73 2.59
C GLY A 347 9.98 -3.49 3.00
N SER A 348 10.90 -4.36 2.59
CA SER A 348 12.34 -4.13 2.79
C SER A 348 12.86 -2.91 2.02
N TYR A 349 12.38 -2.68 0.80
CA TYR A 349 12.76 -1.50 0.02
C TYR A 349 12.27 -0.20 0.68
N LEU A 350 10.99 -0.13 1.03
CA LEU A 350 10.40 1.04 1.69
C LEU A 350 11.08 1.34 3.02
N ALA A 351 11.42 0.30 3.80
CA ALA A 351 12.16 0.46 5.05
C ALA A 351 13.54 1.11 4.82
N LEU A 352 14.25 0.72 3.75
CA LEU A 352 15.55 1.28 3.39
C LEU A 352 15.46 2.72 2.87
N GLU A 353 14.46 3.04 2.03
CA GLU A 353 14.25 4.40 1.52
C GLU A 353 13.90 5.38 2.64
N ALA A 354 13.06 4.96 3.60
CA ALA A 354 12.77 5.75 4.80
C ALA A 354 14.04 6.06 5.61
N GLN A 355 15.04 5.16 5.63
CA GLN A 355 16.33 5.41 6.27
C GLN A 355 17.28 6.27 5.44
N ARG A 356 17.23 6.19 4.10
CA ARG A 356 18.06 7.02 3.22
C ARG A 356 17.69 8.49 3.23
N GLN A 357 16.44 8.82 3.51
CA GLN A 357 16.06 10.21 3.81
C GLN A 357 16.82 10.77 5.04
N VAL A 358 17.40 9.89 5.87
CA VAL A 358 18.24 10.23 7.03
C VAL A 358 19.75 10.08 6.75
N ALA A 359 20.16 9.34 5.70
CA ALA A 359 21.58 9.11 5.37
C ALA A 359 21.82 8.97 3.85
N HIS A 360 22.70 9.83 3.30
CA HIS A 360 23.11 9.78 1.90
C HIS A 360 24.00 8.57 1.58
N GLY A 361 23.43 7.56 0.91
CA GLY A 361 24.21 6.45 0.33
C GLY A 361 23.36 5.33 -0.27
N SER A 362 23.65 4.94 -1.50
CA SER A 362 23.05 3.78 -2.18
C SER A 362 23.70 2.46 -1.73
N SER A 363 22.90 1.40 -1.59
CA SER A 363 23.33 0.08 -1.09
C SER A 363 23.39 -0.94 -2.25
N PRO A 364 24.52 -1.61 -2.47
CA PRO A 364 24.70 -2.66 -3.50
C PRO A 364 23.74 -3.85 -3.37
N ARG A 365 23.08 -4.03 -2.22
CA ARG A 365 22.19 -5.17 -1.95
C ARG A 365 20.91 -5.16 -2.77
N LEU A 366 20.45 -4.00 -3.25
CA LEU A 366 19.24 -3.87 -4.05
C LEU A 366 19.37 -4.50 -5.45
N ARG A 367 20.57 -4.83 -5.93
CA ARG A 367 20.81 -5.34 -7.29
C ARG A 367 20.88 -6.87 -7.40
N GLN A 368 20.57 -7.60 -6.33
CA GLN A 368 20.62 -9.07 -6.34
C GLN A 368 19.44 -9.67 -7.11
N ARG A 369 19.73 -10.43 -8.18
CA ARG A 369 18.72 -11.04 -9.08
C ARG A 369 17.69 -11.93 -8.37
N ALA A 370 18.04 -12.56 -7.25
CA ALA A 370 17.16 -13.46 -6.51
C ALA A 370 16.02 -12.74 -5.77
N SER A 371 16.02 -11.40 -5.74
CA SER A 371 15.03 -10.58 -5.03
C SER A 371 13.96 -9.99 -5.94
N PHE A 372 13.98 -10.29 -7.24
CA PHE A 372 13.08 -9.73 -8.24
C PHE A 372 12.18 -10.80 -8.84
N GLU A 373 10.92 -10.44 -9.06
CA GLU A 373 10.03 -11.17 -9.96
C GLU A 373 10.25 -10.68 -11.40
N VAL A 374 10.26 -11.63 -12.36
CA VAL A 374 10.30 -11.31 -13.79
C VAL A 374 8.99 -11.78 -14.39
N PHE A 375 8.16 -10.82 -14.78
CA PHE A 375 6.84 -11.09 -15.34
C PHE A 375 6.92 -11.37 -16.84
N LYS A 376 5.99 -12.21 -17.33
CA LYS A 376 5.93 -12.58 -18.75
C LYS A 376 5.34 -11.47 -19.62
N SER A 377 4.48 -10.64 -19.05
CA SER A 377 3.85 -9.51 -19.70
C SER A 377 3.61 -8.36 -18.72
N LEU A 378 3.33 -7.17 -19.24
CA LEU A 378 2.90 -6.03 -18.44
C LEU A 378 1.67 -6.36 -17.58
N ASN A 379 0.66 -7.02 -18.15
CA ASN A 379 -0.58 -7.34 -17.45
C ASN A 379 -0.39 -8.34 -16.31
N ASP A 380 0.66 -9.16 -16.35
CA ASP A 380 1.01 -10.07 -15.24
C ASP A 380 1.69 -9.33 -14.08
N ALA A 381 2.23 -8.13 -14.33
CA ALA A 381 3.04 -7.36 -13.38
C ALA A 381 2.25 -6.28 -12.61
N VAL A 382 1.02 -5.98 -13.04
CA VAL A 382 0.27 -4.82 -12.58
C VAL A 382 -1.10 -5.18 -12.04
N LEU A 383 -1.63 -4.29 -11.22
CA LEU A 383 -3.04 -4.23 -10.91
C LEU A 383 -3.73 -3.26 -11.87
N PRO A 384 -4.97 -3.56 -12.29
CA PRO A 384 -5.70 -2.68 -13.17
C PRO A 384 -6.04 -1.35 -12.51
N LEU A 385 -6.19 -0.35 -13.36
CA LEU A 385 -6.60 1.00 -13.02
C LEU A 385 -7.78 1.42 -13.90
N ILE A 386 -8.63 2.30 -13.37
CA ILE A 386 -9.73 2.93 -14.09
C ILE A 386 -9.57 4.45 -13.96
N VAL A 387 -9.83 5.19 -15.04
CA VAL A 387 -9.87 6.66 -14.93
C VAL A 387 -11.09 7.05 -14.08
N GLU A 388 -10.85 7.58 -12.89
CA GLU A 388 -11.84 8.21 -12.04
C GLU A 388 -12.45 9.43 -12.76
N GLY A 389 -13.77 9.44 -12.84
CA GLY A 389 -14.55 10.47 -13.51
C GLY A 389 -15.98 10.01 -13.78
N ASP A 390 -16.80 10.92 -14.30
CA ASP A 390 -18.23 10.64 -14.58
C ASP A 390 -18.47 9.72 -15.77
N LYS A 391 -17.43 9.39 -16.53
CA LYS A 391 -17.52 8.58 -17.74
C LYS A 391 -17.01 7.17 -17.46
N PRO A 392 -17.70 6.13 -17.98
CA PRO A 392 -17.16 4.78 -17.98
C PRO A 392 -15.78 4.77 -18.64
N SER A 393 -14.81 4.21 -17.93
CA SER A 393 -13.44 4.11 -18.42
C SER A 393 -13.04 2.64 -18.52
N PRO A 394 -12.33 2.24 -19.59
CA PRO A 394 -11.82 0.88 -19.68
C PRO A 394 -10.82 0.61 -18.56
N ILE A 395 -10.73 -0.66 -18.18
CA ILE A 395 -9.74 -1.17 -17.23
C ILE A 395 -8.40 -1.24 -17.96
N GLN A 396 -7.41 -0.52 -17.46
CA GLN A 396 -6.11 -0.33 -18.11
C GLN A 396 -4.95 -0.74 -17.19
N PRO A 397 -3.79 -1.16 -17.75
CA PRO A 397 -2.61 -1.48 -16.95
C PRO A 397 -1.90 -0.23 -16.42
N PHE A 398 -2.10 0.93 -17.07
CA PHE A 398 -1.64 2.24 -16.63
C PHE A 398 -2.57 3.33 -17.15
N LEU A 399 -2.56 4.49 -16.51
CA LEU A 399 -3.29 5.69 -16.92
C LEU A 399 -2.30 6.81 -17.26
N VAL A 400 -2.63 7.73 -18.14
CA VAL A 400 -1.75 8.86 -18.49
C VAL A 400 -2.50 10.18 -18.34
N PHE A 401 -1.86 11.13 -17.66
CA PHE A 401 -2.38 12.47 -17.44
C PHE A 401 -1.39 13.50 -17.96
N ALA A 402 -1.89 14.51 -18.68
CA ALA A 402 -1.09 15.67 -19.05
C ALA A 402 -0.82 16.51 -17.81
N LEU A 403 0.41 17.00 -17.68
CA LEU A 403 0.81 17.94 -16.63
C LEU A 403 0.97 19.35 -17.21
N PRO A 404 0.86 20.41 -16.39
CA PRO A 404 1.20 21.76 -16.81
C PRO A 404 2.61 21.79 -17.44
N GLY A 405 2.72 22.41 -18.62
CA GLY A 405 3.98 22.55 -19.33
C GLY A 405 5.01 23.35 -18.51
N SER A 406 6.29 23.10 -18.74
CA SER A 406 7.34 23.92 -18.13
C SER A 406 7.33 25.34 -18.72
N ARG A 407 7.92 26.32 -18.02
CA ARG A 407 8.14 27.68 -18.55
C ARG A 407 8.86 27.71 -19.90
N ASP A 408 9.65 26.70 -20.21
CA ASP A 408 10.43 26.58 -21.46
C ASP A 408 9.66 25.90 -22.62
N GLY A 409 8.33 25.72 -22.49
CA GLY A 409 7.49 25.10 -23.53
C GLY A 409 7.58 23.57 -23.61
N THR A 410 8.27 22.92 -22.67
CA THR A 410 8.34 21.45 -22.56
C THR A 410 6.96 20.87 -22.21
N GLN A 411 6.51 19.89 -23.00
CA GLN A 411 5.31 19.11 -22.67
C GLN A 411 5.64 18.13 -21.55
N ARG A 412 4.72 17.96 -20.60
CA ARG A 412 4.93 17.13 -19.40
C ARG A 412 3.74 16.21 -19.21
N ALA A 413 3.99 15.00 -18.71
CA ALA A 413 2.95 14.03 -18.41
C ALA A 413 3.34 13.18 -17.22
N VAL A 414 2.36 12.50 -16.64
CA VAL A 414 2.57 11.45 -15.64
C VAL A 414 1.77 10.22 -16.05
N ALA A 415 2.37 9.04 -15.94
CA ALA A 415 1.66 7.79 -16.04
C ALA A 415 1.49 7.14 -14.66
N LEU A 416 0.25 6.80 -14.32
CA LEU A 416 -0.07 6.04 -13.11
C LEU A 416 -0.01 4.55 -13.39
N ILE A 417 0.68 3.80 -12.55
CA ILE A 417 0.76 2.34 -12.60
C ILE A 417 0.71 1.78 -11.18
N LYS A 418 0.04 0.64 -11.01
CA LYS A 418 -0.05 -0.05 -9.72
C LYS A 418 0.58 -1.43 -9.87
N LEU A 419 1.61 -1.73 -9.09
CA LEU A 419 2.38 -2.97 -9.25
C LEU A 419 1.74 -4.11 -8.45
N LEU A 420 1.81 -5.34 -8.97
CA LEU A 420 1.28 -6.52 -8.28
C LEU A 420 1.93 -6.74 -6.90
N ASP A 421 3.24 -6.48 -6.82
CA ASP A 421 4.06 -6.62 -5.61
C ASP A 421 3.98 -5.39 -4.67
N SER A 422 3.30 -4.30 -5.06
CA SER A 422 3.01 -3.12 -4.21
C SER A 422 1.54 -2.71 -4.32
N PRO A 423 0.62 -3.53 -3.80
CA PRO A 423 -0.80 -3.34 -4.06
C PRO A 423 -1.45 -2.20 -3.27
N TYR A 424 -0.72 -1.52 -2.39
CA TYR A 424 -1.18 -0.36 -1.64
C TYR A 424 -0.43 0.92 -2.05
N ASP A 425 0.24 0.89 -3.20
CA ASP A 425 0.94 2.04 -3.75
C ASP A 425 0.60 2.20 -5.23
N THR A 426 0.22 3.41 -5.60
CA THR A 426 0.18 3.86 -7.00
C THR A 426 1.44 4.66 -7.31
N LEU A 427 2.13 4.29 -8.39
CA LEU A 427 3.32 4.98 -8.86
C LEU A 427 2.97 5.95 -9.97
N GLY A 428 3.45 7.19 -9.86
CA GLY A 428 3.46 8.18 -10.93
C GLY A 428 4.82 8.23 -11.60
N VAL A 429 4.93 7.75 -12.83
CA VAL A 429 6.13 7.90 -13.65
C VAL A 429 6.03 9.20 -14.43
N LEU A 430 6.97 10.12 -14.20
CA LEU A 430 6.98 11.46 -14.80
C LEU A 430 7.74 11.46 -16.11
N SER A 431 7.20 12.14 -17.13
CA SER A 431 7.87 12.30 -18.42
C SER A 431 7.82 13.72 -18.95
N GLU A 432 8.78 14.02 -19.81
CA GLU A 432 8.89 15.30 -20.50
C GLU A 432 9.26 15.12 -21.97
N LYS A 433 8.76 16.01 -22.83
CA LYS A 433 9.13 16.12 -24.24
C LYS A 433 9.59 17.54 -24.56
N GLN A 434 10.87 17.65 -24.90
CA GLN A 434 11.49 18.89 -25.37
C GLN A 434 11.31 19.04 -26.87
N HIS A 435 11.29 20.28 -27.36
CA HIS A 435 11.16 20.56 -28.80
C HIS A 435 12.26 19.86 -29.62
N GLY A 436 11.86 19.09 -30.64
CA GLY A 436 12.77 18.33 -31.49
C GLY A 436 13.38 17.06 -30.85
N ARG A 437 12.92 16.66 -29.66
CA ARG A 437 13.33 15.41 -28.98
C ARG A 437 12.11 14.53 -28.70
N GLY A 438 12.34 13.23 -28.52
CA GLY A 438 11.32 12.29 -28.06
C GLY A 438 11.00 12.45 -26.57
N TRP A 439 9.99 11.73 -26.10
CA TRP A 439 9.67 11.62 -24.68
C TRP A 439 10.80 10.94 -23.90
N ARG A 440 10.97 11.37 -22.64
CA ARG A 440 11.90 10.77 -21.67
C ARG A 440 11.26 10.73 -20.29
N ILE A 441 11.66 9.76 -19.47
CA ILE A 441 11.30 9.68 -18.06
C ILE A 441 12.22 10.60 -17.26
N THR A 442 11.65 11.42 -16.40
CA THR A 442 12.37 12.44 -15.62
C THR A 442 12.22 12.27 -14.13
N GLY A 443 11.33 11.39 -13.67
CA GLY A 443 11.15 11.15 -12.26
C GLY A 443 10.13 10.06 -11.96
N LEU A 444 10.05 9.74 -10.67
CA LEU A 444 9.10 8.81 -10.10
C LEU A 444 8.55 9.44 -8.81
N ILE A 445 7.23 9.35 -8.65
CA ILE A 445 6.54 9.61 -7.39
C ILE A 445 5.73 8.38 -6.99
N SER A 446 5.42 8.26 -5.71
CA SER A 446 4.50 7.26 -5.19
C SER A 446 3.43 7.93 -4.36
N SER A 447 2.22 7.42 -4.47
CA SER A 447 1.11 7.69 -3.58
C SER A 447 0.74 6.39 -2.91
N ARG A 448 0.52 6.46 -1.61
CA ARG A 448 -0.11 5.37 -0.88
C ARG A 448 -1.61 5.38 -1.21
N ASP A 449 -2.18 4.20 -1.46
CA ASP A 449 -3.59 4.02 -1.79
C ASP A 449 -4.39 3.62 -0.54
N TYR A 450 -5.65 4.09 -0.48
CA TYR A 450 -6.71 3.72 0.47
C TYR A 450 -8.04 3.64 -0.27
#